data_AF-A0A956IF22-F1
#
_entry.id   AF-A0A956IF22-F1
#
_cell.length_a   1.000
_cell.length_b   1.000
_cell.length_c   1.000
_cell.angle_alpha   90.00
_cell.angle_beta   90.00
_cell.angle_gamma   90.00
#
_symmetry.space_group_name_H-M   'P 1'
#
loop_
_entity.id
_entity.type
_entity.pdbx_description
1 polymer ?
#
loop_
_entity_poly.entity_id
_entity_poly.type
_entity_poly.pdbx_seq_one_letter_code
_entity_poly.pdbx_strand_id
1 'polypeptide(L)'
;MRHFGILVVGVLTLAAACGGSSGTTGDGGSGSGTGTGTGPATAGEGLPCDVAEVLALECQSCHGDPLTGQAPMALLSYDQLMAAGLSDPSKTMAQLSLERMQDAGAPMPPGIGASTNAVAVFQAWLDAGTPKGDPSVSCDPVMVELTCTTNTHWTMGDHESPLMHPGVACIDCHTAENEGPNLLIAGTVFPSLHDEDDCNGASNIDVEIVDAENRMYTLPTNSAGNFMLDAEDNLPVTFPIRASVVANGKTVAMMDPVDHGDCNLCHTELGAEGAPGRIVAP
;
A
#
# COMPACT_ATOMS: atom_id res chain seq x y z
N MET A 1 -4.39 -65.07 -7.80
CA MET A 1 -3.67 -64.82 -9.07
C MET A 1 -4.04 -63.44 -9.57
N ARG A 2 -3.11 -62.50 -9.41
CA ARG A 2 -2.97 -61.23 -10.15
C ARG A 2 -1.69 -60.60 -9.59
N HIS A 3 -0.63 -60.62 -10.40
CA HIS A 3 0.71 -60.18 -10.05
C HIS A 3 0.78 -58.65 -10.05
N PHE A 4 1.41 -58.05 -9.05
CA PHE A 4 2.04 -56.74 -9.18
C PHE A 4 3.39 -56.76 -8.46
N GLY A 5 4.41 -56.38 -9.21
CA GLY A 5 5.82 -56.52 -8.88
C GLY A 5 6.32 -55.46 -7.92
N ILE A 6 7.31 -55.88 -7.14
CA ILE A 6 8.14 -55.09 -6.24
C ILE A 6 9.19 -54.35 -7.08
N LEU A 7 9.29 -53.04 -6.95
CA LEU A 7 10.44 -52.25 -7.40
C LEU A 7 11.06 -51.56 -6.18
N VAL A 8 12.24 -52.06 -5.76
CA VAL A 8 13.11 -51.44 -4.76
C VAL A 8 14.08 -50.53 -5.51
N VAL A 9 14.11 -49.24 -5.18
CA VAL A 9 15.16 -48.32 -5.63
C VAL A 9 15.88 -47.82 -4.38
N GLY A 10 17.15 -48.21 -4.26
CA GLY A 10 18.05 -47.84 -3.18
C GLY A 10 18.54 -46.40 -3.29
N VAL A 11 18.57 -45.72 -2.15
CA VAL A 11 19.18 -44.39 -2.00
C VAL A 11 20.64 -44.60 -1.59
N LEU A 12 21.55 -44.13 -2.44
CA LEU A 12 22.99 -44.13 -2.25
C LEU A 12 23.39 -42.81 -1.55
N THR A 13 23.84 -42.90 -0.30
CA THR A 13 24.47 -41.80 0.44
C THR A 13 25.91 -41.60 -0.04
N LEU A 14 26.27 -40.38 -0.43
CA LEU A 14 27.66 -39.98 -0.67
C LEU A 14 28.02 -38.80 0.24
N ALA A 15 28.83 -39.08 1.25
CA ALA A 15 29.55 -38.08 2.03
C ALA A 15 30.88 -37.77 1.32
N ALA A 16 31.21 -36.49 1.17
CA ALA A 16 32.56 -36.05 0.82
C ALA A 16 32.88 -34.79 1.64
N ALA A 17 33.85 -34.95 2.53
CA ALA A 17 34.49 -33.91 3.32
C ALA A 17 35.90 -33.64 2.78
N CYS A 18 36.26 -32.37 2.65
CA CYS A 18 37.61 -31.79 2.69
C CYS A 18 37.42 -30.25 2.81
N GLY A 19 38.18 -29.42 3.54
CA GLY A 19 39.43 -29.57 4.29
C GLY A 19 40.31 -28.34 4.04
N GLY A 20 40.52 -27.49 5.06
CA GLY A 20 41.61 -26.47 5.17
C GLY A 20 41.37 -25.11 4.47
N SER A 21 41.87 -23.95 4.92
CA SER A 21 42.81 -23.60 5.99
C SER A 21 42.76 -22.07 6.23
N SER A 22 43.13 -21.64 7.43
CA SER A 22 43.31 -20.24 7.85
C SER A 22 44.43 -19.50 7.09
N GLY A 23 44.27 -18.19 6.90
CA GLY A 23 45.29 -17.28 6.35
C GLY A 23 45.02 -15.82 6.75
N THR A 24 46.09 -15.13 7.15
CA THR A 24 46.24 -13.89 7.92
C THR A 24 45.96 -12.55 7.20
N THR A 25 45.61 -11.56 8.02
CA THR A 25 45.80 -10.07 7.96
C THR A 25 46.69 -9.46 6.86
N GLY A 26 46.24 -8.33 6.30
CA GLY A 26 47.05 -7.33 5.60
C GLY A 26 46.30 -5.99 5.43
N ASP A 27 46.93 -4.90 5.90
CA ASP A 27 46.48 -3.50 5.90
C ASP A 27 46.41 -2.83 4.51
N GLY A 28 45.62 -1.76 4.43
CA GLY A 28 46.01 -0.52 3.76
C GLY A 28 45.44 -0.26 2.36
N GLY A 29 44.52 0.70 2.26
CA GLY A 29 44.11 1.26 0.97
C GLY A 29 43.06 2.36 1.10
N SER A 30 43.50 3.59 1.40
CA SER A 30 42.69 4.78 1.16
C SER A 30 42.37 4.88 -0.33
N GLY A 31 41.10 4.75 -0.68
CA GLY A 31 40.56 5.06 -1.99
C GLY A 31 39.36 5.98 -1.84
N SER A 32 39.54 7.27 -2.12
CA SER A 32 38.45 8.18 -2.44
C SER A 32 37.68 7.60 -3.63
N GLY A 33 36.51 7.04 -3.36
CA GLY A 33 35.51 6.67 -4.35
C GLY A 33 34.35 7.65 -4.27
N THR A 34 34.29 8.59 -5.21
CA THR A 34 33.02 9.23 -5.60
C THR A 34 32.14 8.14 -6.21
N GLY A 35 31.34 7.50 -5.36
CA GLY A 35 30.36 6.50 -5.78
C GLY A 35 29.05 7.18 -6.14
N THR A 36 28.76 7.30 -7.43
CA THR A 36 27.38 7.32 -7.92
C THR A 36 26.75 5.97 -7.56
N GLY A 37 26.11 5.90 -6.39
CA GLY A 37 25.44 4.70 -5.90
C GLY A 37 24.34 4.27 -6.87
N THR A 38 24.62 3.23 -7.65
CA THR A 38 23.64 2.57 -8.55
C THR A 38 23.24 1.19 -8.02
N GLY A 39 23.44 0.95 -6.72
CA GLY A 39 22.87 -0.21 -6.02
C GLY A 39 21.40 0.05 -5.68
N PRO A 40 20.59 -1.00 -5.44
CA PRO A 40 19.25 -0.82 -4.90
C PRO A 40 19.37 -0.07 -3.57
N ALA A 41 18.76 1.11 -3.50
CA ALA A 41 18.74 1.89 -2.26
C ALA A 41 17.90 1.13 -1.24
N THR A 42 18.41 0.99 -0.01
CA THR A 42 17.60 0.39 1.06
C THR A 42 16.54 1.39 1.52
N ALA A 43 15.31 0.91 1.76
CA ALA A 43 14.22 1.76 2.25
C ALA A 43 14.61 2.40 3.59
N GLY A 44 14.45 3.71 3.72
CA GLY A 44 14.81 4.47 4.92
C GLY A 44 16.28 4.87 5.03
N GLU A 45 17.15 4.49 4.08
CA GLU A 45 18.61 4.69 4.22
C GLU A 45 19.00 6.16 4.41
N GLY A 46 19.60 6.47 5.57
CA GLY A 46 20.12 7.80 5.90
C GLY A 46 19.05 8.84 6.26
N LEU A 47 17.77 8.45 6.31
CA LEU A 47 16.66 9.34 6.65
C LEU A 47 16.42 9.39 8.16
N PRO A 48 15.99 10.54 8.71
CA PRO A 48 15.35 10.59 10.02
C PRO A 48 14.11 9.68 10.05
N CYS A 49 13.82 9.07 11.21
CA CYS A 49 12.79 8.03 11.29
C CYS A 49 11.38 8.55 10.98
N ASP A 50 11.04 9.77 11.39
CA ASP A 50 9.78 10.42 11.08
C ASP A 50 9.58 10.64 9.57
N VAL A 51 10.65 11.05 8.87
CA VAL A 51 10.63 11.20 7.41
C VAL A 51 10.53 9.84 6.72
N ALA A 52 11.27 8.84 7.20
CA ALA A 52 11.23 7.48 6.66
C ALA A 52 9.83 6.86 6.81
N GLU A 53 9.18 7.08 7.95
CA GLU A 53 7.81 6.64 8.23
C GLU A 53 6.81 7.29 7.26
N VAL A 54 6.82 8.62 7.12
CA VAL A 54 5.93 9.31 6.17
C VAL A 54 6.09 8.80 4.74
N LEU A 55 7.34 8.58 4.29
CA LEU A 55 7.58 8.04 2.96
C LEU A 55 7.01 6.64 2.80
N ALA A 56 7.22 5.77 3.78
CA ALA A 56 6.72 4.39 3.74
C ALA A 56 5.18 4.36 3.68
N LEU A 57 4.52 5.19 4.48
CA LEU A 57 3.06 5.23 4.60
C LEU A 57 2.37 5.84 3.38
N GLU A 58 2.87 6.97 2.88
CA GLU A 58 2.11 7.78 1.92
C GLU A 58 2.73 7.84 0.52
N CYS A 59 4.02 7.54 0.37
CA CYS A 59 4.74 7.79 -0.89
C CYS A 59 5.17 6.51 -1.61
N GLN A 60 5.69 5.53 -0.86
CA GLN A 60 6.46 4.42 -1.43
C GLN A 60 5.61 3.33 -2.09
N SER A 61 4.28 3.33 -1.90
CA SER A 61 3.38 2.47 -2.68
C SER A 61 3.53 2.70 -4.19
N CYS A 62 3.74 3.96 -4.61
CA CYS A 62 4.02 4.35 -6.00
C CYS A 62 5.51 4.63 -6.24
N HIS A 63 6.16 5.34 -5.30
CA HIS A 63 7.56 5.76 -5.41
C HIS A 63 8.55 4.74 -4.81
N GLY A 64 8.21 3.44 -4.85
CA GLY A 64 9.05 2.34 -4.38
C GLY A 64 9.98 1.75 -5.43
N ASP A 65 10.50 0.55 -5.17
CA ASP A 65 11.20 -0.29 -6.14
C ASP A 65 10.58 -1.71 -6.12
N PRO A 66 9.84 -2.13 -7.17
CA PRO A 66 9.65 -1.42 -8.44
C PRO A 66 8.70 -0.21 -8.34
N LEU A 67 8.83 0.71 -9.30
CA LEU A 67 7.91 1.84 -9.45
C LEU A 67 6.52 1.37 -9.90
N THR A 68 5.48 1.94 -9.31
CA THR A 68 4.08 1.72 -9.70
C THR A 68 3.37 3.07 -9.90
N GLY A 69 2.11 3.06 -10.35
CA GLY A 69 1.29 4.28 -10.44
C GLY A 69 1.86 5.39 -11.34
N GLN A 70 2.72 5.04 -12.31
CA GLN A 70 3.44 5.97 -13.18
C GLN A 70 4.42 6.91 -12.45
N ALA A 71 4.85 6.55 -11.23
CA ALA A 71 5.89 7.29 -10.51
C ALA A 71 7.18 7.35 -11.35
N PRO A 72 7.79 8.54 -11.53
CA PRO A 72 8.96 8.68 -12.40
C PRO A 72 10.30 8.42 -11.68
N MET A 73 10.29 8.25 -10.36
CA MET A 73 11.47 7.96 -9.54
C MET A 73 11.10 7.30 -8.21
N ALA A 74 12.08 6.61 -7.63
CA ALA A 74 11.98 6.07 -6.28
C ALA A 74 12.34 7.13 -5.23
N LEU A 75 11.65 7.08 -4.08
CA LEU A 75 11.83 7.96 -2.91
C LEU A 75 12.05 7.12 -1.64
N LEU A 76 13.02 6.21 -1.71
CA LEU A 76 13.36 5.23 -0.68
C LEU A 76 14.43 5.73 0.29
N SER A 77 15.34 6.61 -0.15
CA SER A 77 16.52 7.00 0.64
C SER A 77 16.76 8.52 0.70
N TYR A 78 17.61 8.91 1.64
CA TYR A 78 18.08 10.29 1.77
C TYR A 78 18.72 10.80 0.48
N ASP A 79 19.59 10.00 -0.13
CA ASP A 79 20.31 10.42 -1.32
C ASP A 79 19.36 10.60 -2.52
N GLN A 80 18.29 9.80 -2.62
CA GLN A 80 17.24 9.99 -3.63
C GLN A 80 16.43 11.26 -3.39
N LEU A 81 16.08 11.54 -2.13
CA LEU A 81 15.36 12.77 -1.75
C LEU A 81 16.21 14.04 -1.97
N MET A 82 17.53 13.94 -1.85
CA MET A 82 18.45 15.05 -2.06
C MET A 82 18.94 15.20 -3.51
N ALA A 83 18.58 14.26 -4.40
CA ALA A 83 18.87 14.39 -5.82
C ALA A 83 18.16 15.60 -6.44
N ALA A 84 18.72 16.13 -7.53
CA ALA A 84 18.17 17.27 -8.25
C ALA A 84 16.82 16.92 -8.91
N GLY A 85 15.85 17.82 -8.79
CA GLY A 85 14.48 17.69 -9.25
C GLY A 85 14.32 17.33 -10.73
N LEU A 86 13.38 16.44 -11.05
CA LEU A 86 13.11 16.07 -12.46
C LEU A 86 12.36 17.17 -13.22
N SER A 87 11.45 17.88 -12.56
CA SER A 87 10.71 19.00 -13.16
C SER A 87 11.44 20.33 -13.02
N ASP A 88 12.20 20.51 -11.94
CA ASP A 88 13.02 21.69 -11.67
C ASP A 88 14.36 21.27 -11.03
N PRO A 89 15.45 21.20 -11.81
CA PRO A 89 16.77 20.81 -11.30
C PRO A 89 17.39 21.77 -10.28
N SER A 90 16.81 22.96 -10.08
CA SER A 90 17.27 23.91 -9.06
C SER A 90 16.82 23.53 -7.63
N LYS A 91 15.89 22.59 -7.52
CA LYS A 91 15.35 22.07 -6.26
C LYS A 91 15.75 20.62 -6.04
N THR A 92 15.72 20.16 -4.80
CA THR A 92 15.84 18.72 -4.50
C THR A 92 14.50 18.01 -4.69
N MET A 93 14.52 16.68 -4.81
CA MET A 93 13.27 15.90 -4.81
C MET A 93 12.44 16.15 -3.55
N ALA A 94 13.07 16.27 -2.38
CA ALA A 94 12.35 16.57 -1.13
C ALA A 94 11.57 17.89 -1.20
N GLN A 95 12.17 18.94 -1.77
CA GLN A 95 11.51 20.24 -1.96
C GLN A 95 10.34 20.14 -2.94
N LEU A 96 10.53 19.44 -4.07
CA LEU A 96 9.45 19.22 -5.02
C LEU A 96 8.33 18.33 -4.45
N SER A 97 8.67 17.32 -3.66
CA SER A 97 7.68 16.48 -2.98
C SER A 97 6.79 17.31 -2.07
N LEU A 98 7.36 18.20 -1.26
CA LEU A 98 6.56 19.09 -0.41
C LEU A 98 5.63 20.01 -1.22
N GLU A 99 6.11 20.59 -2.31
CA GLU A 99 5.29 21.42 -3.20
C GLU A 99 4.13 20.61 -3.80
N ARG A 100 4.37 19.35 -4.18
CA ARG A 100 3.36 18.46 -4.75
C ARG A 100 2.36 17.96 -3.69
N MET A 101 2.81 17.76 -2.46
CA MET A 101 1.92 17.45 -1.33
C MET A 101 0.94 18.59 -1.01
N GLN A 102 1.34 19.84 -1.30
CA GLN A 102 0.54 21.04 -1.05
C GLN A 102 -0.26 21.51 -2.28
N ASP A 103 -0.08 20.88 -3.44
CA ASP A 103 -0.74 21.28 -4.70
C ASP A 103 -2.19 20.78 -4.76
N ALA A 104 -3.15 21.69 -4.56
CA ALA A 104 -4.57 21.34 -4.64
C ALA A 104 -5.07 21.02 -6.07
N GLY A 105 -4.33 21.37 -7.11
CA GLY A 105 -4.69 21.10 -8.51
C GLY A 105 -4.17 19.77 -9.02
N ALA A 106 -3.04 19.30 -8.48
CA ALA A 106 -2.44 18.01 -8.79
C ALA A 106 -1.76 17.41 -7.55
N PRO A 107 -2.55 17.04 -6.52
CA PRO A 107 -2.01 16.60 -5.24
C PRO A 107 -1.25 15.28 -5.35
N MET A 108 -0.25 15.12 -4.50
CA MET A 108 0.43 13.85 -4.27
C MET A 108 0.25 13.44 -2.79
N PRO A 109 -0.27 12.24 -2.50
CA PRO A 109 -0.66 11.19 -3.45
C PRO A 109 -1.87 11.57 -4.33
N PRO A 110 -1.97 11.04 -5.57
CA PRO A 110 -3.05 11.39 -6.48
C PRO A 110 -4.44 11.12 -5.86
N GLY A 111 -5.37 12.05 -6.06
CA GLY A 111 -6.76 11.94 -5.59
C GLY A 111 -6.96 12.27 -4.12
N ILE A 112 -6.11 11.76 -3.22
CA ILE A 112 -6.28 11.93 -1.75
C ILE A 112 -5.47 13.11 -1.17
N GLY A 113 -4.32 13.43 -1.77
CA GLY A 113 -3.34 14.34 -1.18
C GLY A 113 -2.68 13.78 0.09
N ALA A 114 -1.52 14.33 0.43
CA ALA A 114 -0.78 13.91 1.62
C ALA A 114 -1.49 14.34 2.90
N SER A 115 -1.30 13.59 3.97
CA SER A 115 -1.84 13.94 5.28
C SER A 115 -1.25 15.24 5.81
N THR A 116 -1.99 15.93 6.69
CA THR A 116 -1.46 17.14 7.37
C THR A 116 -0.19 16.83 8.17
N ASN A 117 -0.08 15.62 8.73
CA ASN A 117 1.11 15.17 9.43
C ASN A 117 2.30 15.00 8.48
N ALA A 118 2.11 14.32 7.34
CA ALA A 118 3.14 14.17 6.32
C ALA A 118 3.69 15.50 5.84
N VAL A 119 2.80 16.45 5.52
CA VAL A 119 3.18 17.82 5.14
C VAL A 119 3.97 18.51 6.26
N ALA A 120 3.53 18.39 7.51
CA ALA A 120 4.21 19.01 8.65
C ALA A 120 5.61 18.43 8.90
N VAL A 121 5.77 17.11 8.84
CA VAL A 121 7.06 16.41 9.01
C VAL A 121 8.03 16.83 7.92
N PHE A 122 7.63 16.79 6.64
CA PHE A 122 8.48 17.20 5.53
C PHE A 122 8.86 18.68 5.59
N GLN A 123 7.90 19.56 5.92
CA GLN A 123 8.17 20.99 6.10
C GLN A 123 9.19 21.23 7.20
N ALA A 124 9.01 20.61 8.38
CA ALA A 124 9.93 20.76 9.50
C ALA A 124 11.33 20.23 9.17
N TRP A 125 11.43 19.10 8.46
CA TRP A 125 12.70 18.52 8.05
C TRP A 125 13.46 19.40 7.04
N LEU A 126 12.74 19.96 6.06
CA LEU A 126 13.30 20.91 5.08
C LEU A 126 13.76 22.22 5.76
N ASP A 127 12.95 22.77 6.68
CA ASP A 127 13.28 23.99 7.43
C ASP A 127 14.50 23.80 8.34
N ALA A 128 14.72 22.58 8.84
CA ALA A 128 15.90 22.20 9.61
C ALA A 128 17.17 22.00 8.75
N GLY A 129 17.07 22.17 7.43
CA GLY A 129 18.19 21.98 6.50
C GLY A 129 18.45 20.52 6.15
N THR A 130 17.42 19.66 6.17
CA THR A 130 17.48 18.24 5.79
C THR A 130 18.57 17.44 6.51
N PRO A 131 18.61 17.42 7.85
CA PRO A 131 19.58 16.60 8.59
C PRO A 131 19.45 15.12 8.21
N LYS A 132 20.57 14.41 8.07
CA LYS A 132 20.58 12.94 7.95
C LYS A 132 20.13 12.30 9.26
N GLY A 133 19.52 11.12 9.17
CA GLY A 133 19.22 10.29 10.33
C GLY A 133 20.49 9.82 11.05
N ASP A 134 20.35 9.47 12.33
CA ASP A 134 21.44 8.87 13.10
C ASP A 134 21.70 7.45 12.58
N PRO A 135 22.90 7.13 12.07
CA PRO A 135 23.20 5.81 11.50
C PRO A 135 23.20 4.68 12.55
N SER A 136 23.16 5.00 13.85
CA SER A 136 23.01 4.03 14.93
C SER A 136 21.55 3.72 15.27
N VAL A 137 20.61 4.47 14.72
CA VAL A 137 19.17 4.26 14.87
C VAL A 137 18.66 3.60 13.59
N SER A 138 18.25 2.33 13.71
CA SER A 138 17.53 1.66 12.63
C SER A 138 16.10 2.18 12.60
N CYS A 139 15.82 3.07 11.65
CA CYS A 139 14.48 3.39 11.24
C CYS A 139 14.02 2.29 10.26
N ASP A 140 13.95 1.05 10.73
CA ASP A 140 13.20 0.04 9.98
C ASP A 140 11.79 0.66 9.81
N PRO A 141 11.23 0.79 8.59
CA PRO A 141 9.92 1.36 8.42
C PRO A 141 9.01 0.63 9.40
N VAL A 142 8.56 1.40 10.39
CA VAL A 142 7.80 0.89 11.52
C VAL A 142 6.66 0.09 10.90
N MET A 143 6.44 -1.13 11.38
CA MET A 143 5.18 -1.85 11.13
C MET A 143 4.09 -0.81 11.33
N VAL A 144 3.46 -0.35 10.24
CA VAL A 144 2.51 0.75 10.27
C VAL A 144 1.59 0.50 11.44
N GLU A 145 1.61 1.38 12.45
CA GLU A 145 0.77 1.15 13.61
C GLU A 145 -0.67 1.27 13.10
N LEU A 146 -1.34 0.13 13.05
CA LEU A 146 -2.71 0.07 12.61
C LEU A 146 -3.53 0.80 13.68
N THR A 147 -4.40 1.69 13.22
CA THR A 147 -5.26 2.46 14.12
C THR A 147 -6.70 2.11 13.86
N CYS A 148 -7.60 2.54 14.74
CA CYS A 148 -9.01 2.63 14.38
C CYS A 148 -9.46 4.07 14.57
N THR A 149 -9.45 4.83 13.48
CA THR A 149 -9.71 6.28 13.51
C THR A 149 -11.09 6.59 14.07
N THR A 150 -12.10 5.75 13.81
CA THR A 150 -13.45 5.93 14.37
C THR A 150 -13.56 5.54 15.84
N ASN A 151 -12.55 4.83 16.38
CA ASN A 151 -12.57 4.24 17.73
C ASN A 151 -13.78 3.34 17.99
N THR A 152 -14.34 2.74 16.94
CA THR A 152 -15.46 1.81 17.05
C THR A 152 -15.21 0.61 16.15
N HIS A 153 -15.47 -0.58 16.67
CA HIS A 153 -15.20 -1.82 15.96
C HIS A 153 -16.45 -2.66 15.74
N TRP A 154 -16.40 -3.50 14.72
CA TRP A 154 -17.20 -4.70 14.64
C TRP A 154 -16.71 -5.71 15.70
N THR A 155 -17.63 -6.26 16.48
CA THR A 155 -17.26 -7.16 17.60
C THR A 155 -18.06 -8.45 17.62
N MET A 156 -18.82 -8.75 16.57
CA MET A 156 -19.74 -9.89 16.55
C MET A 156 -19.19 -11.09 15.75
N GLY A 157 -17.91 -11.07 15.37
CA GLY A 157 -17.27 -12.13 14.57
C GLY A 157 -18.08 -12.39 13.29
N ASP A 158 -18.19 -13.64 12.88
CA ASP A 158 -18.88 -14.01 11.63
C ASP A 158 -20.42 -13.91 11.71
N HIS A 159 -20.98 -13.22 12.71
CA HIS A 159 -22.43 -13.05 12.81
C HIS A 159 -22.98 -12.29 11.59
N GLU A 160 -23.87 -12.94 10.85
CA GLU A 160 -24.52 -12.38 9.66
C GLU A 160 -25.03 -10.96 9.88
N SER A 161 -24.50 -10.03 9.10
CA SER A 161 -24.87 -8.61 9.13
C SER A 161 -24.26 -7.90 7.93
N PRO A 162 -24.95 -6.92 7.30
CA PRO A 162 -24.30 -6.06 6.30
C PRO A 162 -23.18 -5.19 6.88
N LEU A 163 -23.09 -5.10 8.22
CA LEU A 163 -22.06 -4.35 8.93
C LEU A 163 -20.81 -5.18 9.25
N MET A 164 -20.81 -6.48 8.95
CA MET A 164 -19.75 -7.37 9.41
C MET A 164 -18.42 -7.05 8.73
N HIS A 165 -17.35 -7.33 9.47
CA HIS A 165 -15.97 -7.30 9.00
C HIS A 165 -15.57 -6.14 8.07
N PRO A 166 -15.80 -4.88 8.48
CA PRO A 166 -15.27 -3.76 7.71
C PRO A 166 -13.76 -3.89 7.56
N GLY A 167 -13.24 -3.73 6.35
CA GLY A 167 -11.81 -3.92 6.06
C GLY A 167 -11.46 -5.28 5.45
N VAL A 168 -12.26 -6.32 5.67
CA VAL A 168 -11.95 -7.68 5.17
C VAL A 168 -12.46 -7.88 3.74
N ALA A 169 -11.75 -8.71 2.96
CA ALA A 169 -12.15 -9.14 1.62
C ALA A 169 -13.47 -9.93 1.65
N CYS A 170 -14.56 -9.27 1.24
CA CYS A 170 -15.90 -9.80 1.44
C CYS A 170 -16.16 -10.98 0.50
N ILE A 171 -15.86 -10.82 -0.79
CA ILE A 171 -16.23 -11.81 -1.81
C ILE A 171 -15.38 -13.07 -1.66
N ASP A 172 -14.10 -12.93 -1.34
CA ASP A 172 -13.20 -14.07 -1.11
C ASP A 172 -13.71 -14.93 0.05
N CYS A 173 -14.02 -14.32 1.19
CA CYS A 173 -14.57 -15.03 2.35
C CYS A 173 -15.93 -15.69 2.05
N HIS A 174 -16.88 -14.93 1.50
CA HIS A 174 -18.22 -15.43 1.18
C HIS A 174 -18.20 -16.54 0.11
N THR A 175 -17.24 -16.52 -0.81
CA THR A 175 -17.04 -17.58 -1.82
C THR A 175 -16.38 -18.82 -1.21
N ALA A 176 -15.37 -18.64 -0.36
CA ALA A 176 -14.61 -19.73 0.26
C ALA A 176 -15.47 -20.56 1.21
N GLU A 177 -16.25 -19.90 2.07
CA GLU A 177 -17.14 -20.56 3.03
C GLU A 177 -18.47 -20.99 2.39
N ASN A 178 -18.82 -20.42 1.22
CA ASN A 178 -20.09 -20.64 0.54
C ASN A 178 -21.29 -20.32 1.46
N GLU A 179 -21.17 -19.22 2.22
CA GLU A 179 -22.18 -18.67 3.13
C GLU A 179 -22.39 -17.18 2.84
N GLY A 180 -23.60 -16.67 3.12
CA GLY A 180 -23.99 -15.27 2.87
C GLY A 180 -24.31 -14.92 1.40
N PRO A 181 -24.46 -13.62 1.07
CA PRO A 181 -24.89 -13.17 -0.25
C PRO A 181 -23.83 -13.37 -1.33
N ASN A 182 -24.28 -13.49 -2.58
CA ASN A 182 -23.39 -13.50 -3.74
C ASN A 182 -23.08 -12.06 -4.16
N LEU A 183 -21.99 -11.52 -3.64
CA LEU A 183 -21.59 -10.14 -3.89
C LEU A 183 -20.84 -10.02 -5.23
N LEU A 184 -21.26 -9.06 -6.05
CA LEU A 184 -20.55 -8.70 -7.29
C LEU A 184 -19.44 -7.69 -7.03
N ILE A 185 -19.68 -6.74 -6.12
CA ILE A 185 -18.75 -5.69 -5.71
C ILE A 185 -18.95 -5.46 -4.22
N ALA A 186 -17.86 -5.37 -3.47
CA ALA A 186 -17.92 -5.09 -2.05
C ALA A 186 -16.62 -4.44 -1.55
N GLY A 187 -16.76 -3.63 -0.51
CA GLY A 187 -15.63 -3.13 0.25
C GLY A 187 -16.01 -2.16 1.35
N THR A 188 -15.02 -1.50 1.93
CA THR A 188 -15.19 -0.55 3.04
C THR A 188 -14.45 0.75 2.79
N VAL A 189 -15.11 1.89 3.02
CA VAL A 189 -14.48 3.21 3.04
C VAL A 189 -14.10 3.57 4.47
N PHE A 190 -12.87 4.06 4.69
CA PHE A 190 -12.33 4.45 5.99
C PHE A 190 -12.01 5.95 6.06
N PRO A 191 -11.92 6.52 7.28
CA PRO A 191 -11.36 7.86 7.48
C PRO A 191 -9.84 7.94 7.27
N SER A 192 -9.11 6.83 7.44
CA SER A 192 -7.64 6.80 7.37
C SER A 192 -7.14 5.65 6.49
N LEU A 193 -5.95 5.84 5.92
CA LEU A 193 -5.32 4.91 4.99
C LEU A 193 -4.90 3.58 5.64
N HIS A 194 -4.69 3.58 6.95
CA HIS A 194 -4.16 2.45 7.71
C HIS A 194 -5.02 2.10 8.92
N ASP A 195 -6.34 2.19 8.75
CA ASP A 195 -7.28 1.67 9.73
C ASP A 195 -7.28 0.13 9.70
N GLU A 196 -7.24 -0.50 10.88
CA GLU A 196 -7.22 -1.96 11.06
C GLU A 196 -8.50 -2.66 10.56
N ASP A 197 -8.40 -3.95 10.24
CA ASP A 197 -9.58 -4.79 10.04
C ASP A 197 -10.52 -4.73 11.26
N ASP A 198 -11.82 -4.89 11.00
CA ASP A 198 -12.91 -4.74 11.96
C ASP A 198 -13.10 -3.32 12.54
N CYS A 199 -12.26 -2.33 12.20
CA CYS A 199 -12.58 -0.93 12.52
C CYS A 199 -13.77 -0.46 11.68
N ASN A 200 -14.81 0.10 12.28
CA ASN A 200 -15.92 0.66 11.52
C ASN A 200 -15.42 1.86 10.70
N GLY A 201 -15.77 1.88 9.41
CA GLY A 201 -15.39 2.91 8.47
C GLY A 201 -16.29 4.15 8.45
N ALA A 202 -16.23 4.89 7.34
CA ALA A 202 -16.93 6.14 7.12
C ALA A 202 -18.32 5.92 6.48
N SER A 203 -19.37 6.39 7.16
CA SER A 203 -20.75 6.36 6.66
C SER A 203 -21.14 7.62 5.90
N ASN A 204 -22.24 7.57 5.15
CA ASN A 204 -22.76 8.68 4.32
C ASN A 204 -21.79 9.09 3.19
N ILE A 205 -21.12 8.10 2.61
CA ILE A 205 -20.22 8.25 1.47
C ILE A 205 -20.82 7.49 0.29
N ASP A 206 -20.77 8.08 -0.90
CA ASP A 206 -21.18 7.40 -2.12
C ASP A 206 -19.94 6.82 -2.82
N VAL A 207 -19.97 5.52 -3.13
CA VAL A 207 -18.97 4.87 -3.97
C VAL A 207 -19.54 4.70 -5.37
N GLU A 208 -19.01 5.46 -6.32
CA GLU A 208 -19.37 5.37 -7.73
C GLU A 208 -18.48 4.33 -8.43
N ILE A 209 -19.10 3.29 -8.98
CA ILE A 209 -18.44 2.31 -9.83
C ILE A 209 -18.80 2.59 -11.28
N VAL A 210 -17.79 2.65 -12.15
CA VAL A 210 -17.94 2.65 -13.60
C VAL A 210 -17.38 1.37 -14.16
N ASP A 211 -18.19 0.64 -14.92
CA ASP A 211 -17.79 -0.62 -15.53
C ASP A 211 -17.26 -0.45 -16.98
N ALA A 212 -16.81 -1.53 -17.60
CA ALA A 212 -16.23 -1.50 -18.94
C ALA A 212 -17.23 -1.15 -20.06
N GLU A 213 -18.54 -1.25 -19.79
CA GLU A 213 -19.60 -0.79 -20.70
C GLU A 213 -20.01 0.68 -20.41
N ASN A 214 -19.31 1.36 -19.51
CA ASN A 214 -19.60 2.71 -19.01
C ASN A 214 -20.94 2.82 -18.25
N ARG A 215 -21.40 1.71 -17.66
CA ARG A 215 -22.52 1.74 -16.71
C ARG A 215 -22.01 2.23 -15.37
N MET A 216 -22.82 3.06 -14.70
CA MET A 216 -22.50 3.66 -13.42
C MET A 216 -23.40 3.09 -12.33
N TYR A 217 -22.80 2.74 -11.20
CA TYR A 217 -23.47 2.25 -9.99
C TYR A 217 -23.07 3.15 -8.83
N THR A 218 -24.04 3.62 -8.05
CA THR A 218 -23.78 4.40 -6.83
C THR A 218 -24.10 3.53 -5.64
N LEU A 219 -23.07 3.14 -4.88
CA LEU A 219 -23.15 2.24 -3.74
C LEU A 219 -22.91 3.07 -2.45
N PRO A 220 -23.95 3.41 -1.69
CA PRO A 220 -23.80 4.18 -0.47
C PRO A 220 -23.17 3.30 0.63
N THR A 221 -22.30 3.90 1.44
CA THR A 221 -21.75 3.23 2.62
C THR A 221 -22.79 3.13 3.74
N ASN A 222 -22.82 1.98 4.41
CA ASN A 222 -23.63 1.79 5.62
C ASN A 222 -22.94 2.37 6.86
N SER A 223 -23.52 2.14 8.05
CA SER A 223 -22.99 2.71 9.30
C SER A 223 -21.60 2.20 9.70
N ALA A 224 -21.16 1.08 9.14
CA ALA A 224 -19.82 0.53 9.35
C ALA A 224 -18.86 0.88 8.19
N GLY A 225 -19.28 1.71 7.24
CA GLY A 225 -18.48 2.11 6.08
C GLY A 225 -18.52 1.10 4.92
N ASN A 226 -19.22 -0.02 5.06
CA ASN A 226 -19.29 -1.03 4.01
C ASN A 226 -20.23 -0.60 2.88
N PHE A 227 -19.84 -0.89 1.65
CA PHE A 227 -20.66 -0.79 0.44
C PHE A 227 -20.67 -2.13 -0.28
N MET A 228 -21.77 -2.43 -0.97
CA MET A 228 -21.95 -3.71 -1.64
C MET A 228 -22.94 -3.60 -2.79
N LEU A 229 -22.75 -4.44 -3.80
CA LEU A 229 -23.67 -4.73 -4.88
C LEU A 229 -23.90 -6.24 -4.92
N ASP A 230 -25.15 -6.66 -4.73
CA ASP A 230 -25.52 -8.07 -4.72
C ASP A 230 -25.84 -8.56 -6.14
N ALA A 231 -25.49 -9.80 -6.47
CA ALA A 231 -25.90 -10.44 -7.71
C ALA A 231 -27.42 -10.60 -7.80
N GLU A 232 -28.12 -10.68 -6.67
CA GLU A 232 -29.59 -10.72 -6.60
C GLU A 232 -30.26 -9.45 -7.12
N ASP A 233 -29.55 -8.31 -7.12
CA ASP A 233 -30.06 -7.07 -7.72
C ASP A 233 -30.22 -7.19 -9.25
N ASN A 234 -29.69 -8.27 -9.86
CA ASN A 234 -29.78 -8.59 -11.28
C ASN A 234 -29.29 -7.44 -12.17
N LEU A 235 -28.30 -6.70 -11.67
CA LEU A 235 -27.62 -5.63 -12.39
C LEU A 235 -26.42 -6.23 -13.13
N PRO A 236 -26.32 -6.05 -14.46
CA PRO A 236 -25.16 -6.56 -15.19
C PRO A 236 -23.93 -5.74 -14.83
N VAL A 237 -22.79 -6.38 -14.55
CA VAL A 237 -21.50 -5.70 -14.34
C VAL A 237 -20.48 -6.28 -15.32
N THR A 238 -19.72 -5.43 -15.99
CA THR A 238 -18.68 -5.86 -16.92
C THR A 238 -17.32 -5.33 -16.49
N PHE A 239 -16.41 -6.23 -16.15
CA PHE A 239 -15.03 -5.89 -15.79
C PHE A 239 -14.19 -5.52 -17.02
N PRO A 240 -13.13 -4.70 -16.85
CA PRO A 240 -12.68 -4.13 -15.59
C PRO A 240 -13.54 -2.95 -15.11
N ILE A 241 -13.55 -2.71 -13.80
CA ILE A 241 -14.27 -1.60 -13.15
C ILE A 241 -13.32 -0.51 -12.65
N ARG A 242 -13.83 0.70 -12.49
CA ARG A 242 -13.19 1.82 -11.80
C ARG A 242 -14.07 2.30 -10.66
N ALA A 243 -13.49 2.48 -9.48
CA ALA A 243 -14.20 3.05 -8.33
C ALA A 243 -13.84 4.53 -8.14
N SER A 244 -14.77 5.30 -7.59
CA SER A 244 -14.56 6.67 -7.12
C SER A 244 -15.36 6.88 -5.84
N VAL A 245 -14.72 7.43 -4.81
CA VAL A 245 -15.34 7.77 -3.54
C VAL A 245 -15.75 9.23 -3.59
N VAL A 246 -17.03 9.52 -3.38
CA VAL A 246 -17.61 10.85 -3.50
C VAL A 246 -18.21 11.26 -2.17
N ALA A 247 -17.77 12.42 -1.65
CA ALA A 247 -18.30 13.01 -0.44
C ALA A 247 -18.17 14.53 -0.46
N ASN A 248 -19.21 15.25 -0.03
CA ASN A 248 -19.18 16.71 0.14
C ASN A 248 -18.68 17.50 -1.09
N GLY A 249 -18.95 17.01 -2.31
CA GLY A 249 -18.52 17.64 -3.56
C GLY A 249 -17.04 17.42 -3.91
N LYS A 250 -16.34 16.55 -3.19
CA LYS A 250 -15.00 16.06 -3.50
C LYS A 250 -15.05 14.61 -3.97
N THR A 251 -14.02 14.20 -4.72
CA THR A 251 -13.91 12.87 -5.30
C THR A 251 -12.47 12.34 -5.19
N VAL A 252 -12.33 11.12 -4.71
CA VAL A 252 -11.09 10.32 -4.80
C VAL A 252 -11.35 9.21 -5.80
N ALA A 253 -10.60 9.20 -6.91
CA ALA A 253 -10.79 8.23 -7.98
C ALA A 253 -9.65 7.21 -8.03
N MET A 254 -9.99 5.95 -8.31
CA MET A 254 -9.03 4.88 -8.54
C MET A 254 -8.21 5.14 -9.81
N MET A 255 -6.89 4.95 -9.72
CA MET A 255 -5.95 5.27 -10.80
C MET A 255 -6.05 4.29 -11.97
N ASP A 256 -6.03 3.00 -11.69
CA ASP A 256 -6.08 1.92 -12.67
C ASP A 256 -7.35 1.08 -12.48
N PRO A 257 -7.93 0.50 -13.54
CA PRO A 257 -9.14 -0.29 -13.41
C PRO A 257 -8.80 -1.72 -12.95
N VAL A 258 -9.73 -2.41 -12.28
CA VAL A 258 -9.52 -3.76 -11.72
C VAL A 258 -10.49 -4.79 -12.30
N ASP A 259 -10.07 -6.05 -12.39
CA ASP A 259 -10.84 -7.15 -13.00
C ASP A 259 -11.66 -7.97 -11.98
N HIS A 260 -11.82 -7.48 -10.74
CA HIS A 260 -12.63 -8.10 -9.69
C HIS A 260 -13.38 -7.03 -8.88
N GLY A 261 -14.43 -7.45 -8.15
CA GLY A 261 -15.25 -6.56 -7.33
C GLY A 261 -14.90 -6.53 -5.84
N ASP A 262 -14.00 -7.40 -5.39
CA ASP A 262 -13.59 -7.45 -3.98
C ASP A 262 -12.52 -6.40 -3.70
N CYS A 263 -12.95 -5.21 -3.31
CA CYS A 263 -12.08 -4.04 -3.29
C CYS A 263 -11.02 -4.16 -2.17
N ASN A 264 -11.34 -4.85 -1.09
CA ASN A 264 -10.48 -5.03 0.07
C ASN A 264 -9.38 -6.08 -0.13
N LEU A 265 -9.34 -6.79 -1.27
CA LEU A 265 -8.17 -7.60 -1.66
C LEU A 265 -6.92 -6.75 -1.89
N CYS A 266 -7.08 -5.60 -2.55
CA CYS A 266 -5.98 -4.65 -2.76
C CYS A 266 -5.97 -3.58 -1.65
N HIS A 267 -7.14 -3.13 -1.21
CA HIS A 267 -7.27 -2.08 -0.20
C HIS A 267 -7.25 -2.61 1.24
N THR A 268 -6.17 -3.32 1.59
CA THR A 268 -5.88 -3.79 2.95
C THR A 268 -5.40 -2.65 3.84
N GLU A 269 -5.15 -2.90 5.13
CA GLU A 269 -4.58 -1.92 6.05
C GLU A 269 -3.27 -1.30 5.54
N LEU A 270 -2.45 -2.11 4.88
CA LEU A 270 -1.12 -1.74 4.41
C LEU A 270 -1.08 -1.53 2.89
N GLY A 271 -2.19 -1.80 2.22
CA GLY A 271 -2.26 -1.87 0.79
C GLY A 271 -1.63 -3.16 0.25
N ALA A 272 -2.16 -3.60 -0.88
CA ALA A 272 -1.64 -4.70 -1.66
C ALA A 272 -1.82 -4.38 -3.15
N GLU A 273 -1.04 -5.06 -3.99
CA GLU A 273 -1.16 -4.97 -5.46
C GLU A 273 -1.09 -3.53 -6.03
N GLY A 274 -0.33 -2.66 -5.35
CA GLY A 274 -0.14 -1.26 -5.76
C GLY A 274 -1.16 -0.28 -5.18
N ALA A 275 -2.17 -0.75 -4.43
CA ALA A 275 -2.97 0.13 -3.60
C ALA A 275 -2.15 0.64 -2.41
N PRO A 276 -2.34 1.91 -1.98
CA PRO A 276 -1.59 2.51 -0.87
C PRO A 276 -2.07 2.08 0.52
N GLY A 277 -3.24 1.44 0.62
CA GLY A 277 -3.93 1.18 1.87
C GLY A 277 -5.44 1.12 1.66
N ARG A 278 -6.19 1.45 2.73
CA ARG A 278 -7.64 1.51 2.73
C ARG A 278 -8.20 2.45 1.66
N ILE A 279 -9.44 2.18 1.25
CA ILE A 279 -10.25 3.13 0.48
C ILE A 279 -10.62 4.26 1.42
N VAL A 280 -10.21 5.50 1.15
CA VAL A 280 -10.44 6.62 2.07
C VAL A 280 -11.49 7.61 1.57
N ALA A 281 -12.18 8.24 2.53
CA ALA A 281 -13.07 9.36 2.23
C ALA A 281 -12.29 10.62 1.77
N PRO A 282 -12.83 11.43 0.83
CA PRO A 282 -12.20 12.68 0.34
C PRO A 282 -12.09 13.88 1.31
#